data_AF-A0A7X6B214-F1
#
_entry.id   AF-A0A7X6B214-F1
#
_cell.length_a   1.000
_cell.length_b   1.000
_cell.length_c   1.000
_cell.angle_alpha   90.00
_cell.angle_beta   90.00
_cell.angle_gamma   90.00
#
_symmetry.space_group_name_H-M   'P 1'
#
loop_
_entity.id
_entity.type
_entity.pdbx_description
1 polymer ?
#
loop_
_entity_poly.entity_id
_entity_poly.type
_entity_poly.pdbx_seq_one_letter_code
_entity_poly.pdbx_strand_id
1 'polypeptide(L)'
;MAGKVFFSVTMSLDGFMAPEAVPPEDAFPPEKQDDPDVRRWMSKWAELQAWAFPQRWFRENLKLGEAREAAGDRDVRIAERWT
;
A
#
# COMPACT_ATOMS: atom_id res chain seq x y z
N MET A 1 14.13 -10.25 27.46
CA MET A 1 12.71 -10.26 27.08
C MET A 1 12.60 -10.81 25.68
N ALA A 2 11.78 -11.84 25.43
CA ALA A 2 11.50 -12.27 24.06
C ALA A 2 10.73 -11.15 23.34
N GLY A 3 11.18 -10.75 22.15
CA GLY A 3 10.56 -9.66 21.39
C GLY A 3 9.11 -9.97 21.01
N LYS A 4 8.25 -8.95 20.93
CA LYS A 4 6.87 -9.08 20.45
C LYS A 4 6.89 -9.34 18.94
N VAL A 5 6.14 -10.34 18.49
CA VAL A 5 5.90 -10.60 17.05
C VAL A 5 4.52 -10.06 16.72
N PHE A 6 4.41 -9.19 15.71
CA PHE A 6 3.14 -8.65 15.22
C PHE A 6 3.12 -8.61 13.69
N PHE A 7 1.90 -8.62 13.13
CA PHE A 7 1.66 -8.53 11.68
C PHE A 7 0.66 -7.41 11.42
N SER A 8 0.99 -6.52 10.49
CA SER A 8 0.14 -5.41 10.07
C SER A 8 0.09 -5.40 8.55
N VAL A 9 -1.08 -5.67 7.99
CA VAL A 9 -1.29 -5.75 6.54
C VAL A 9 -2.57 -5.06 6.11
N THR A 10 -2.59 -4.63 4.86
CA THR A 10 -3.82 -4.28 4.16
C THR A 10 -4.31 -5.50 3.39
N MET A 11 -5.62 -5.71 3.39
CA MET A 11 -6.27 -6.82 2.71
C MET A 11 -7.58 -6.34 2.11
N SER A 12 -7.94 -6.86 0.94
CA SER A 12 -9.24 -6.65 0.33
C SER A 12 -10.35 -7.32 1.15
N LEU A 13 -11.60 -6.93 0.93
CA LEU A 13 -12.75 -7.48 1.67
C LEU A 13 -12.93 -9.00 1.46
N ASP A 14 -12.55 -9.50 0.29
CA ASP A 14 -12.55 -10.90 -0.10
C ASP A 14 -11.29 -11.68 0.35
N GLY A 15 -10.38 -11.05 1.11
CA GLY A 15 -9.30 -11.76 1.80
C GLY A 15 -7.96 -11.80 1.08
N PHE A 16 -7.75 -10.99 0.04
CA PHE A 16 -6.50 -10.97 -0.73
C PHE A 16 -5.58 -9.81 -0.30
N MET A 17 -4.29 -10.12 -0.08
CA MET A 17 -3.27 -9.10 0.24
C MET A 17 -2.63 -8.48 -1.02
N ALA A 18 -2.90 -9.05 -2.19
CA ALA A 18 -2.46 -8.56 -3.49
C ALA A 18 -3.50 -8.96 -4.55
N PRO A 19 -3.62 -8.22 -5.66
CA PRO A 19 -4.47 -8.62 -6.77
C PRO A 19 -4.00 -9.94 -7.40
N GLU A 20 -4.89 -10.55 -8.19
CA GLU A 20 -4.60 -11.74 -9.01
C GLU A 20 -3.28 -11.57 -9.78
N ALA A 21 -2.36 -12.51 -9.61
CA ALA A 21 -0.98 -12.34 -10.07
C ALA A 21 -0.89 -12.16 -11.59
N VAL A 22 -0.20 -11.10 -12.00
CA VAL A 22 0.51 -11.07 -13.29
C VAL A 22 1.91 -11.67 -13.08
N PRO A 23 2.58 -12.18 -14.12
CA PRO A 23 3.98 -12.61 -13.99
C PRO A 23 4.81 -11.49 -13.33
N PRO A 24 5.57 -11.75 -12.25
CA PRO A 24 6.36 -10.73 -11.56
C PRO A 24 7.29 -9.94 -12.50
N GLU A 25 7.80 -10.62 -13.52
CA GLU A 25 8.60 -10.07 -14.60
C GLU A 25 7.84 -9.09 -15.50
N ASP A 26 6.51 -9.07 -15.49
CA ASP A 26 5.66 -8.20 -16.31
C ASP A 26 5.06 -7.02 -15.53
N ALA A 27 5.01 -7.09 -14.19
CA ALA A 27 4.29 -6.12 -13.36
C ALA A 27 4.91 -4.71 -13.34
N PHE A 28 6.23 -4.62 -13.48
CA PHE A 28 7.01 -3.39 -13.26
C PHE A 28 7.88 -2.90 -14.44
N PRO A 29 8.21 -3.70 -15.49
CA PRO A 29 8.98 -3.17 -16.61
C PRO A 29 8.23 -2.07 -17.37
N PRO A 30 8.94 -1.06 -17.90
CA PRO A 30 8.34 0.00 -18.72
C PRO A 30 7.59 -0.53 -19.95
N GLU A 31 8.08 -1.61 -20.57
CA GLU A 31 7.57 -2.16 -21.83
C GLU A 31 6.18 -2.80 -21.69
N LYS A 32 5.80 -3.13 -20.46
CA LYS A 32 4.56 -3.83 -20.12
C LYS A 32 3.51 -2.91 -19.46
N GLN A 33 3.82 -1.63 -19.28
CA GLN A 33 2.91 -0.69 -18.61
C GLN A 33 1.58 -0.49 -19.34
N ASP A 34 1.56 -0.67 -20.66
CA ASP A 34 0.35 -0.56 -21.48
C ASP A 34 -0.44 -1.88 -21.59
N ASP A 35 0.09 -2.97 -21.06
CA ASP A 35 -0.61 -4.26 -21.03
C ASP A 35 -1.90 -4.14 -20.18
N PRO A 36 -3.07 -4.54 -20.71
CA PRO A 36 -4.34 -4.40 -19.99
C PRO A 36 -4.36 -5.15 -18.65
N ASP A 37 -3.68 -6.30 -18.55
CA ASP A 37 -3.63 -7.11 -17.33
C ASP A 37 -2.74 -6.44 -16.29
N VAL A 38 -1.59 -5.89 -16.70
CA VAL A 38 -0.70 -5.10 -15.83
C VAL A 38 -1.40 -3.84 -15.33
N ARG A 39 -2.11 -3.12 -16.19
CA ARG A 39 -2.88 -1.92 -15.79
C ARG A 39 -3.99 -2.27 -14.80
N ARG A 40 -4.71 -3.37 -15.02
CA ARG A 40 -5.74 -3.86 -14.09
C ARG A 40 -5.15 -4.23 -12.75
N TRP A 41 -4.00 -4.92 -12.76
CA TRP A 41 -3.26 -5.29 -11.55
C TRP A 41 -2.81 -4.04 -10.77
N MET A 42 -2.16 -3.10 -11.44
CA MET A 42 -1.69 -1.84 -10.85
C MET A 42 -2.84 -1.01 -10.27
N SER A 43 -3.99 -0.96 -10.94
CA SER A 43 -5.18 -0.26 -10.43
C SER A 43 -5.66 -0.87 -9.11
N LYS A 44 -5.84 -2.19 -9.06
CA LYS A 44 -6.29 -2.88 -7.84
C LYS A 44 -5.27 -2.76 -6.70
N TRP A 45 -3.98 -2.82 -7.03
CA TRP A 45 -2.91 -2.62 -6.04
C TRP A 45 -2.93 -1.19 -5.48
N ALA A 46 -3.08 -0.19 -6.35
CA ALA A 46 -3.17 1.21 -5.93
C ALA A 46 -4.41 1.47 -5.06
N GLU A 47 -5.56 0.88 -5.39
CA GLU A 47 -6.77 0.94 -4.57
C GLU A 47 -6.57 0.34 -3.18
N LEU A 48 -5.90 -0.82 -3.09
CA LEU A 48 -5.56 -1.45 -1.82
C LEU A 48 -4.68 -0.53 -0.95
N GLN A 49 -3.76 0.22 -1.56
CA GLN A 49 -2.84 1.13 -0.86
C GLN A 49 -3.36 2.58 -0.74
N ALA A 50 -4.56 2.88 -1.25
CA ALA A 50 -5.08 4.24 -1.36
C ALA A 50 -5.25 4.94 0.00
N TRP A 51 -5.40 4.18 1.09
CA TRP A 51 -5.47 4.73 2.44
C TRP A 51 -4.09 5.11 3.01
N ALA A 52 -3.03 4.41 2.60
CA ALA A 52 -1.68 4.54 3.14
C ALA A 52 -0.88 5.67 2.44
N PHE A 53 -0.99 5.81 1.12
CA PHE A 53 -0.23 6.81 0.36
C PHE A 53 -0.54 8.28 0.69
N PRO A 54 -1.75 8.67 1.13
CA PRO A 54 -2.00 10.03 1.58
C PRO A 54 -1.36 10.39 2.92
N GLN A 55 -0.99 9.40 3.73
CA GLN A 55 -0.46 9.61 5.08
C GLN A 55 0.90 10.33 5.00
N ARG A 56 1.11 11.29 5.91
CA ARG A 56 2.33 12.10 5.97
C ARG A 56 3.59 11.22 6.05
N TRP A 57 3.58 10.24 6.96
CA TRP A 57 4.71 9.33 7.14
C TRP A 57 5.10 8.61 5.85
N PHE A 58 4.13 8.06 5.10
CA PHE A 58 4.42 7.37 3.85
C PHE A 58 4.91 8.32 2.76
N ARG A 59 4.33 9.53 2.63
CA ARG A 59 4.78 10.51 1.63
C ARG A 59 6.21 10.97 1.86
N GLU A 60 6.57 11.24 3.12
CA GLU A 60 7.92 11.66 3.50
C GLU A 60 8.93 10.52 3.30
N ASN A 61 8.63 9.30 3.79
CA ASN A 61 9.57 8.19 3.74
C ASN A 61 9.71 7.57 2.33
N LEU A 62 8.64 7.56 1.52
CA LEU A 62 8.66 7.05 0.15
C LEU A 62 8.88 8.15 -0.91
N LYS A 63 9.09 9.39 -0.50
CA LYS A 63 9.37 10.54 -1.38
C LYS A 63 8.28 10.77 -2.44
N LEU A 64 7.01 10.65 -2.06
CA LEU A 64 5.85 10.77 -2.96
C LEU A 64 5.37 12.23 -3.18
N GLY A 65 6.17 13.22 -2.77
CA GLY A 65 5.83 14.65 -2.85
C GLY A 65 5.22 15.21 -1.55
N GLU A 66 4.87 16.51 -1.57
CA GLU A 66 4.31 17.18 -0.39
C GLU A 66 2.99 16.53 0.05
N ALA A 67 2.88 16.26 1.35
CA ALA A 67 1.60 15.89 1.92
C ALA A 67 0.66 17.10 1.83
N ARG A 68 -0.26 17.11 0.86
CA ARG A 68 -1.44 18.00 0.93
C ARG A 68 -2.07 17.80 2.30
N GLU A 69 -2.50 18.89 2.96
CA GLU A 69 -3.24 18.86 4.23
C GLU A 69 -4.20 17.68 4.22
N ALA A 70 -3.81 16.61 4.90
CA ALA A 70 -4.63 15.42 4.97
C ALA A 70 -5.88 15.86 5.74
N ALA A 71 -7.05 15.75 5.11
CA ALA A 71 -8.31 16.01 5.78
C ALA A 71 -8.44 15.03 6.96
N GLY A 72 -8.04 15.51 8.14
CA GLY A 72 -7.77 14.68 9.30
C GLY A 72 -6.36 14.11 9.23
N ASP A 73 -5.47 14.74 9.98
CA ASP A 73 -4.21 14.20 10.52
C ASP A 73 -4.54 13.00 11.42
N ARG A 74 -5.12 11.95 10.82
CA ARG A 74 -5.24 10.65 11.44
C ARG A 74 -3.92 9.98 11.18
N ASP A 75 -2.93 10.33 12.00
CA ASP A 75 -1.88 9.38 12.34
C ASP A 75 -2.60 8.07 12.68
N VAL A 76 -2.68 7.15 11.72
CA VAL A 76 -2.88 5.75 12.03
C VAL A 76 -1.61 5.37 12.77
N ARG A 77 -1.58 5.69 14.07
CA ARG A 77 -0.68 5.10 15.01
C ARG A 77 -1.03 3.63 14.99
N ILE A 78 -0.27 2.84 14.25
CA ILE A 78 -0.26 1.38 14.36
C ILE A 78 -0.25 1.13 15.87
N ALA A 79 -1.37 0.64 16.40
CA ALA A 79 -1.76 0.87 17.77
C ALA A 79 -0.59 0.69 18.75
N GLU A 80 -0.16 1.77 19.40
CA GLU A 80 0.71 1.74 20.59
C GLU A 80 -0.04 1.17 21.81
N ARG A 81 -0.99 0.24 21.60
CA ARG A 81 -1.72 -0.44 22.65
C ARG A 81 -1.61 -1.94 22.49
N TRP A 82 -0.38 -2.40 22.63
CA TRP A 82 -0.10 -3.74 23.10
C TRP A 82 0.66 -3.58 24.42
N THR A 83 -0.01 -3.14 25.48
CA THR A 83 0.48 -3.31 26.86
C THR A 83 0.26 -4.73 27.29
#